data_AF-A0A933TEZ3-F1
#
_entry.id   AF-A0A933TEZ3-F1
#
_cell.length_a   1.000
_cell.length_b   1.000
_cell.length_c   1.000
_cell.angle_alpha   90.00
_cell.angle_beta   90.00
_cell.angle_gamma   90.00
#
_symmetry.space_group_name_H-M   'P 1'
#
loop_
_entity.id
_entity.type
_entity.pdbx_description
1 polymer ?
#
loop_
_entity_poly.entity_id
_entity_poly.type
_entity_poly.pdbx_seq_one_letter_code
_entity_poly.pdbx_strand_id
1 'polypeptide(L)'
;LALRGLPGLGSLRSTLFVFTPELGVDGQPTAMVFRGGGWGHGVGLCQSGAMGRAEAGQNFPQIILSYYPGTALGRSVYAYAAEEEVDDVLK
;
A
#
# COMPACT_ATOMS: atom_id res chain seq x y z
N LEU A 1 10.47 -2.10 -17.34
CA LEU A 1 9.24 -2.62 -17.97
C LEU A 1 8.23 -2.93 -16.86
N ALA A 2 7.10 -2.22 -16.77
CA ALA A 2 6.14 -2.39 -15.67
C ALA A 2 5.16 -3.54 -15.97
N LEU A 3 5.61 -4.78 -15.75
CA LEU A 3 4.80 -5.99 -15.98
C LEU A 3 3.45 -5.97 -15.24
N ARG A 4 3.39 -5.31 -14.09
CA ARG A 4 2.19 -5.19 -13.25
C ARG A 4 0.99 -4.51 -13.92
N GLY A 5 1.24 -3.58 -14.85
CA GLY A 5 0.20 -2.82 -15.53
C GLY A 5 -0.16 -3.37 -16.90
N LEU A 6 0.40 -4.52 -17.30
CA LEU A 6 0.17 -5.06 -18.64
C LEU A 6 -1.24 -5.64 -18.79
N PRO A 7 -1.95 -5.29 -19.87
CA PRO A 7 -3.20 -5.95 -20.23
C PRO A 7 -3.02 -7.47 -20.37
N GLY A 8 -4.00 -8.25 -19.91
CA GLY A 8 -4.00 -9.72 -20.03
C GLY A 8 -3.38 -10.49 -18.85
N LEU A 9 -2.62 -9.83 -17.97
CA LEU A 9 -2.09 -10.48 -16.74
C LEU A 9 -3.04 -10.36 -15.53
N GLY A 10 -4.14 -9.60 -15.67
CA GLY A 10 -4.79 -8.98 -14.51
C GLY A 10 -3.84 -8.00 -13.82
N SER A 11 -4.37 -7.10 -12.99
CA SER A 11 -3.44 -6.25 -12.22
C SER A 11 -2.70 -7.14 -11.22
N LEU A 12 -1.40 -7.41 -11.46
CA LEU A 12 -0.59 -8.18 -10.53
C LEU A 12 -0.58 -7.48 -9.16
N ARG A 13 -0.70 -8.27 -8.09
CA ARG A 13 -0.82 -7.72 -6.72
C ARG A 13 0.39 -6.88 -6.30
N SER A 14 1.59 -7.28 -6.74
CA SER A 14 2.86 -6.61 -6.45
C SER A 14 3.86 -6.85 -7.59
N THR A 15 5.05 -6.25 -7.48
CA THR A 15 6.22 -6.59 -8.32
C THR A 15 7.09 -7.69 -7.68
N LEU A 16 6.69 -8.22 -6.52
CA LEU A 16 7.40 -9.27 -5.81
C LEU A 16 6.83 -10.62 -6.22
N PHE A 17 7.32 -11.14 -7.34
CA PHE A 17 6.95 -12.45 -7.85
C PHE A 17 8.10 -13.12 -8.59
N VAL A 18 8.01 -14.43 -8.70
CA VAL A 18 8.69 -15.27 -9.68
C VAL A 18 7.67 -15.84 -10.65
N PHE A 19 8.10 -16.22 -11.84
CA PHE A 19 7.23 -16.88 -12.81
C PHE A 19 7.85 -18.18 -13.30
N THR A 20 7.00 -19.14 -13.66
CA THR A 20 7.43 -20.44 -14.20
C THR A 20 6.49 -20.82 -15.34
N PRO A 21 7.03 -21.25 -16.50
CA PRO A 21 6.18 -21.75 -17.58
C PRO A 21 5.65 -23.13 -17.22
N GLU A 22 4.39 -23.38 -17.52
CA GLU A 22 3.84 -24.73 -17.61
C GLU A 22 3.96 -25.20 -19.06
N LEU A 23 4.54 -26.37 -19.27
CA LEU A 23 4.78 -26.95 -20.59
C LEU A 23 3.71 -27.98 -20.93
N GLY A 24 3.23 -27.93 -22.16
CA GLY A 24 2.38 -28.95 -22.77
C GLY A 24 3.16 -30.21 -23.13
N VAL A 25 2.43 -31.21 -23.61
CA VAL A 25 2.99 -32.50 -24.05
C VAL A 25 3.98 -32.38 -25.23
N ASP A 26 3.87 -31.30 -26.00
CA ASP A 26 4.74 -30.91 -27.12
C ASP A 26 5.98 -30.11 -26.67
N GLY A 27 6.15 -29.91 -25.36
CA GLY A 27 7.20 -29.10 -24.78
C GLY A 27 7.00 -27.59 -24.95
N GLN A 28 5.86 -27.15 -25.49
CA GLN A 28 5.57 -25.72 -25.67
C GLN A 28 4.91 -25.13 -24.42
N PRO A 29 5.18 -23.87 -24.07
CA PRO A 29 4.52 -23.22 -22.95
C PRO A 29 3.01 -23.07 -23.18
N THR A 30 2.18 -23.61 -22.29
CA THR A 30 0.72 -23.49 -22.33
C THR A 30 0.20 -22.43 -21.36
N ALA A 31 0.94 -22.16 -20.29
CA ALA A 31 0.60 -21.12 -19.31
C ALA A 31 1.86 -20.53 -18.66
N MET A 32 1.69 -19.35 -18.05
CA MET A 32 2.70 -18.71 -17.22
C MET A 32 2.16 -18.56 -15.80
N VAL A 33 2.79 -19.22 -14.84
CA VAL A 33 2.36 -19.21 -13.44
C VAL A 33 3.17 -18.19 -12.68
N PHE A 34 2.50 -17.17 -12.14
CA PHE A 34 3.11 -16.14 -11.29
C PHE A 34 2.90 -16.52 -9.81
N ARG A 35 3.99 -16.60 -9.05
CA ARG A 35 3.97 -16.85 -7.61
C ARG A 35 4.72 -15.74 -6.90
N GLY A 36 4.10 -15.14 -5.89
CA GLY A 36 4.66 -13.96 -5.26
C GLY A 36 3.93 -13.59 -3.98
N GLY A 37 4.28 -12.44 -3.43
CA GLY A 37 3.75 -11.97 -2.16
C GLY A 37 3.51 -10.47 -2.14
N GLY A 38 2.80 -10.03 -1.11
CA GLY A 38 2.48 -8.62 -0.89
C GLY A 38 1.37 -8.08 -1.80
N TRP A 39 0.92 -6.87 -1.47
CA TRP A 39 -0.11 -6.16 -2.22
C TRP A 39 0.15 -4.66 -2.16
N GLY A 40 0.34 -4.04 -3.33
CA GLY A 40 0.75 -2.63 -3.44
C GLY A 40 2.20 -2.48 -3.92
N HIS A 41 2.71 -1.25 -3.88
CA HIS A 41 3.99 -0.89 -4.52
C HIS A 41 5.22 -1.11 -3.61
N GLY A 42 5.02 -1.47 -2.33
CA GLY A 42 6.11 -1.83 -1.42
C GLY A 42 6.97 -0.67 -0.93
N VAL A 43 6.46 0.57 -0.92
CA VAL A 43 7.18 1.75 -0.44
C VAL A 43 6.40 2.41 0.70
N GLY A 44 7.09 2.83 1.77
CA GLY A 44 6.49 3.49 2.92
C GLY A 44 5.74 2.53 3.84
N LEU A 45 4.56 2.94 4.30
CA LEU A 45 3.76 2.24 5.29
C LEU A 45 3.09 0.96 4.74
N CYS A 46 3.44 -0.20 5.32
CA CYS A 46 2.68 -1.43 5.12
C CYS A 46 1.48 -1.43 6.07
N GLN A 47 0.25 -1.31 5.55
CA GLN A 47 -0.98 -1.21 6.36
C GLN A 47 -1.16 -2.41 7.30
N SER A 48 -1.04 -3.64 6.79
CA SER A 48 -1.15 -4.86 7.61
C SER A 48 -0.02 -4.96 8.64
N GLY A 49 1.19 -4.50 8.30
CA GLY A 49 2.31 -4.44 9.24
C GLY A 49 2.12 -3.39 10.33
N ALA A 50 1.53 -2.24 10.00
CA ALA A 50 1.15 -1.21 10.96
C ALA A 50 0.10 -1.73 11.95
N MET A 51 -0.90 -2.46 11.45
CA MET A 51 -1.90 -3.14 12.28
C MET A 51 -1.24 -4.13 13.24
N GLY A 52 -0.38 -5.03 12.74
CA GLY A 52 0.34 -5.98 13.60
C GLY A 52 1.25 -5.32 14.65
N ARG A 53 1.86 -4.16 14.34
CA ARG A 53 2.61 -3.37 15.31
C ARG A 53 1.71 -2.74 16.39
N ALA A 54 0.53 -2.26 16.01
CA ALA A 54 -0.46 -1.74 16.94
C ALA A 54 -1.00 -2.85 17.87
N GLU A 55 -1.28 -4.04 17.32
CA GLU A 55 -1.65 -5.23 18.10
C GLU A 55 -0.54 -5.66 19.07
N ALA A 56 0.72 -5.44 18.70
CA ALA A 56 1.88 -5.64 19.58
C ALA A 56 2.11 -4.49 20.58
N GLY A 57 1.18 -3.54 20.70
CA GLY A 57 1.20 -2.45 21.68
C GLY A 57 2.01 -1.22 21.29
N GLN A 58 2.49 -1.11 20.04
CA GLN A 58 3.18 0.09 19.57
C GLN A 58 2.19 1.23 19.31
N ASN A 59 2.54 2.44 19.74
CA ASN A 59 1.74 3.63 19.47
C ASN A 59 2.02 4.20 18.07
N PHE A 60 1.17 5.13 17.60
CA PHE A 60 1.29 5.65 16.24
C PHE A 60 2.66 6.31 15.93
N PRO A 61 3.33 7.05 16.86
CA PRO A 61 4.66 7.58 16.58
C PRO A 61 5.70 6.48 16.35
N GLN A 62 5.70 5.43 17.17
CA GLN A 62 6.62 4.29 17.00
C GLN A 62 6.40 3.59 15.66
N ILE A 63 5.14 3.42 15.26
CA ILE A 63 4.78 2.79 13.98
C ILE A 63 5.27 3.66 12.82
N ILE A 64 4.91 4.94 12.78
CA ILE A 64 5.28 5.85 11.68
C ILE A 64 6.80 5.98 11.55
N LEU A 65 7.51 6.15 12.66
CA LEU A 65 8.97 6.28 12.64
C LEU A 65 9.67 4.99 12.18
N SER A 66 9.04 3.81 12.32
CA SER A 66 9.56 2.57 11.76
C SER A 66 9.45 2.48 10.24
N TYR A 67 8.47 3.16 9.62
CA TYR A 67 8.28 3.14 8.16
C TYR A 67 8.90 4.35 7.46
N TYR A 68 9.09 5.45 8.20
CA TYR A 68 9.61 6.70 7.69
C TYR A 68 10.77 7.20 8.59
N PRO A 69 11.92 6.52 8.57
CA PRO A 69 13.05 6.89 9.41
C PRO A 69 13.56 8.30 9.07
N GLY A 70 13.93 9.07 10.09
CA GLY A 70 14.41 10.44 9.94
C GLY A 70 13.31 11.49 9.71
N THR A 71 12.03 11.11 9.76
CA THR A 71 10.91 12.07 9.73
C THR A 71 10.56 12.59 11.12
N ALA A 72 9.81 13.69 11.18
CA ALA A 72 9.25 14.24 12.40
C ALA A 72 7.73 14.34 12.28
N LEU A 73 7.03 14.14 13.39
CA LEU A 73 5.59 14.35 13.47
C LEU A 73 5.31 15.84 13.61
N GLY A 74 4.43 16.37 12.76
CA GLY A 74 3.98 17.75 12.83
C GLY A 74 2.46 17.81 12.96
N ARG A 75 1.97 18.83 13.68
CA ARG A 75 0.55 19.20 13.64
C ARG A 75 0.35 20.16 12.47
N SER A 76 -0.53 19.83 11.55
CA SER A 76 -0.94 20.79 10.52
C SER A 76 -1.62 21.98 11.17
N VAL A 77 -1.18 23.19 10.83
CA VAL A 77 -1.81 24.47 11.22
C VAL A 77 -2.83 24.96 10.19
N TYR A 78 -3.20 24.13 9.20
CA TYR A 78 -4.45 24.31 8.47
C TYR A 78 -5.62 23.94 9.40
N ALA A 79 -5.85 24.77 10.41
CA ALA A 79 -7.15 24.90 11.01
C ALA A 79 -8.10 25.42 9.92
N TYR A 80 -9.29 24.84 9.81
CA TYR A 80 -10.36 25.38 8.98
C TYR A 80 -10.49 26.88 9.27
N ALA A 81 -10.13 27.73 8.31
CA ALA A 81 -10.50 29.13 8.27
C ALA A 81 -11.97 29.26 7.86
N ALA A 82 -12.86 28.59 8.59
CA ALA A 82 -14.29 28.58 8.31
C ALA A 82 -15.03 28.26 9.60
N GLU A 83 -15.08 29.22 10.52
CA GLU A 83 -16.23 29.52 11.41
C GLU A 83 -16.10 30.98 11.88
N GLU A 84 -16.11 31.93 10.93
CA GLU A 84 -16.82 33.19 11.19
C GLU A 84 -18.20 33.05 10.53
N GLU A 85 -19.25 33.25 11.33
CA GLU A 85 -20.63 33.55 10.92
C GLU A 85 -21.57 32.39 10.47
N VAL A 86 -21.93 31.48 11.40
CA VAL A 86 -23.17 30.68 11.31
C VAL A 86 -23.93 30.73 12.63
N ASP A 87 -24.35 31.92 13.06
CA ASP A 87 -25.31 32.08 14.16
C ASP A 87 -26.54 32.94 13.77
N ASP A 88 -26.66 33.33 12.49
CA ASP A 88 -27.77 34.14 11.94
C ASP A 88 -28.77 33.34 11.07
N VAL A 89 -28.68 32.00 11.08
CA VAL A 89 -29.60 31.11 10.32
C VAL A 89 -30.47 30.25 11.24
N LEU A 90 -30.27 30.31 12.57
CA LEU A 90 -31.09 29.57 13.55
C LEU A 90 -31.72 30.46 14.63
N LYS A 91 -31.92 31.76 14.37
CA LYS A 91 -32.94 32.60 15.02
C LYS A 91 -33.52 33.60 14.03
#